data_AF-A0A2K5SAK3-F1
#
_entry.id   AF-A0A2K5SAK3-F1
#
_cell.length_a   1.000
_cell.length_b   1.000
_cell.length_c   1.000
_cell.angle_alpha   90.00
_cell.angle_beta   90.00
_cell.angle_gamma   90.00
#
_symmetry.space_group_name_H-M   'P 1'
#
loop_
_entity.id
_entity.type
_entity.pdbx_description
1 polymer ?
#
loop_
_entity_poly.entity_id
_entity_poly.type
_entity_poly.pdbx_seq_one_letter_code
_entity_poly.pdbx_strand_id
1 'polypeptide(L)'
;IVQALTTTRIQRQGEGFQCFSIDSGKGLVRAEELSFVAGAPRANHKGAVVILRKDSASRLVPEAMLSGERLTSGFGYSLAVADLNSDGYCSGCPL
;
A
#
# COMPACT_ATOMS: atom_id res chain seq x y z
N ILE A 1 4.84 -14.89 -11.49
CA ILE A 1 3.36 -14.92 -11.57
C ILE A 1 2.89 -15.35 -10.20
N VAL A 2 2.42 -14.43 -9.36
CA VAL A 2 1.78 -14.78 -8.08
C VAL A 2 0.45 -14.05 -8.01
N GLN A 3 -0.58 -14.85 -7.76
CA GLN A 3 -1.99 -14.51 -7.73
C GLN A 3 -2.31 -13.44 -6.69
N ALA A 4 -3.06 -12.43 -7.13
CA ALA A 4 -3.73 -11.48 -6.25
C ALA A 4 -4.94 -12.15 -5.57
N LEU A 5 -4.92 -12.29 -4.25
CA LEU A 5 -6.17 -12.33 -3.48
C LEU A 5 -6.57 -10.88 -3.19
N THR A 6 -7.70 -10.47 -3.74
CA THR A 6 -8.19 -9.08 -3.72
C THR A 6 -9.25 -8.86 -2.63
N THR A 7 -9.26 -7.62 -2.12
CA THR A 7 -10.38 -6.82 -1.58
C THR A 7 -10.63 -6.82 -0.06
N THR A 8 -10.42 -5.64 0.54
CA THR A 8 -11.37 -5.06 1.51
C THR A 8 -11.59 -3.59 1.14
N ARG A 9 -12.84 -3.23 0.81
CA ARG A 9 -13.26 -1.86 0.45
C ARG A 9 -13.15 -0.92 1.66
N ILE A 10 -12.40 0.17 1.54
CA ILE A 10 -12.60 1.39 2.34
C ILE A 10 -12.97 2.50 1.35
N GLN A 11 -14.24 2.93 1.36
CA GLN A 11 -14.67 4.14 0.66
C GLN A 11 -14.67 5.31 1.64
N ARG A 12 -13.90 6.37 1.34
CA ARG A 12 -14.26 7.73 1.73
C ARG A 12 -14.18 8.65 0.51
N GLN A 13 -15.26 9.40 0.33
CA GLN A 13 -15.48 10.36 -0.75
C GLN A 13 -14.68 11.64 -0.55
N GLY A 14 -14.30 12.26 -1.67
CA GLY A 14 -13.70 13.58 -1.76
C GLY A 14 -12.57 13.60 -2.78
N GLU A 15 -12.88 14.00 -4.04
CA GLU A 15 -11.93 14.28 -5.14
C GLU A 15 -10.68 13.36 -5.16
N GLY A 16 -10.90 12.05 -4.97
CA GLY A 16 -9.96 11.22 -4.20
C GLY A 16 -9.18 10.18 -5.01
N PHE A 17 -7.94 9.93 -4.57
CA PHE A 17 -7.17 8.75 -4.93
C PHE A 17 -8.01 7.49 -4.69
N GLN A 18 -8.60 6.94 -5.75
CA GLN A 18 -9.30 5.67 -5.68
C GLN A 18 -8.26 4.58 -5.48
N CYS A 19 -8.24 3.95 -4.31
CA CYS A 19 -7.39 2.81 -4.05
C CYS A 19 -7.91 1.61 -4.86
N PHE A 20 -7.11 1.09 -5.79
CA PHE A 20 -7.46 -0.05 -6.65
C PHE A 20 -6.97 -1.38 -6.07
N SER A 21 -5.85 -1.36 -5.35
CA SER A 21 -5.28 -2.53 -4.67
C SER A 21 -4.89 -2.15 -3.24
N ILE A 22 -4.93 -3.12 -2.33
CA ILE A 22 -4.54 -2.95 -0.93
C ILE A 22 -3.82 -4.20 -0.43
N ASP A 23 -2.79 -3.99 0.39
CA ASP A 23 -2.12 -5.03 1.16
C ASP A 23 -1.69 -4.48 2.53
N SER A 24 -1.24 -5.34 3.44
CA SER A 24 -0.74 -4.93 4.76
C SER A 24 0.38 -5.82 5.24
N GLY A 25 1.30 -5.25 6.01
CA GLY A 25 2.41 -6.00 6.61
C GLY A 25 2.98 -5.28 7.81
N LYS A 26 3.59 -6.04 8.71
CA LYS A 26 4.32 -5.48 9.85
C LYS A 26 5.77 -5.20 9.47
N GLY A 27 6.37 -4.19 10.09
CA GLY A 27 7.80 -3.93 9.87
C GLY A 27 8.10 -3.37 8.48
N LEU A 28 7.15 -2.74 7.80
CA LEU A 28 7.39 -2.18 6.45
C LEU A 28 8.16 -0.85 6.51
N VAL A 29 7.78 0.03 7.43
CA VAL A 29 8.44 1.33 7.67
C VAL A 29 8.98 1.42 9.10
N ARG A 30 8.25 0.84 10.05
CA ARG A 30 8.57 0.85 11.48
C ARG A 30 8.52 -0.58 11.99
N ALA A 31 9.57 -1.00 12.70
CA ALA A 31 9.67 -2.36 13.24
C ALA A 31 8.44 -2.66 14.12
N GLU A 32 7.90 -3.88 13.97
CA GLU A 32 6.72 -4.41 14.70
C GLU A 32 5.39 -3.65 14.51
N GLU A 33 5.37 -2.51 13.82
CA GLU A 33 4.15 -1.75 13.53
C GLU A 33 3.48 -2.23 12.23
N LEU A 34 2.15 -2.32 12.24
CA LEU A 34 1.36 -2.65 11.05
C LEU A 34 1.26 -1.44 10.12
N SER A 35 1.67 -1.63 8.88
CA SER A 35 1.50 -0.68 7.78
C SER A 35 0.48 -1.22 6.77
N PHE A 36 -0.24 -0.31 6.13
CA PHE A 36 -1.15 -0.59 5.02
C PHE A 36 -0.56 0.01 3.75
N VAL A 37 -0.67 -0.70 2.63
CA VAL A 37 -0.19 -0.24 1.34
C VAL A 37 -1.36 -0.16 0.39
N ALA A 38 -1.58 1.00 -0.22
CA ALA A 38 -2.69 1.23 -1.13
C ALA A 38 -2.20 1.72 -2.49
N GLY A 39 -2.70 1.11 -3.55
CA GLY A 39 -2.36 1.45 -4.93
C GLY A 39 -3.36 2.43 -5.53
N ALA A 40 -2.86 3.52 -6.11
CA ALA A 40 -3.64 4.56 -6.77
C ALA A 40 -3.18 4.75 -8.24
N PRO A 41 -3.45 3.80 -9.14
CA PRO A 41 -2.95 3.76 -10.53
C PRO A 41 -3.36 4.94 -11.41
N ARG A 42 -4.32 5.76 -10.97
CA ARG A 42 -4.77 6.96 -11.69
C ARG A 42 -4.17 8.26 -11.12
N ALA A 43 -3.40 8.18 -10.03
CA ALA A 43 -2.71 9.32 -9.45
C ALA A 43 -1.82 10.01 -10.49
N ASN A 44 -2.01 11.32 -10.67
CA ASN A 44 -1.15 12.15 -11.51
C ASN A 44 -0.90 11.57 -12.93
N HIS A 45 -1.87 10.84 -13.48
CA HIS A 45 -1.79 10.13 -14.76
C HIS A 45 -0.65 9.10 -14.90
N LYS A 46 0.10 8.83 -13.82
CA LYS A 46 1.24 7.89 -13.81
C LYS A 46 1.01 6.70 -12.87
N GLY A 47 0.16 6.88 -11.86
CA GLY A 47 -0.06 5.93 -10.79
C GLY A 47 0.78 6.26 -9.55
N ALA A 48 0.39 5.69 -8.42
CA ALA A 48 1.09 5.84 -7.14
C ALA A 48 0.83 4.65 -6.22
N VAL A 49 1.70 4.48 -5.24
CA VAL A 49 1.53 3.56 -4.11
C VAL A 49 1.73 4.37 -2.84
N VAL A 50 0.79 4.27 -1.90
CA VAL A 50 0.82 5.02 -0.65
C VAL A 50 0.96 4.02 0.49
N ILE A 51 1.93 4.26 1.37
CA ILE A 51 2.08 3.54 2.64
C ILE A 51 1.40 4.36 3.73
N LEU A 52 0.53 3.73 4.49
CA LEU A 52 -0.32 4.32 5.51
C LEU A 52 -0.02 3.63 6.85
N ARG A 53 -0.06 4.41 7.92
CA ARG A 53 -0.04 3.90 9.29
C ARG A 53 -1.29 4.32 10.05
N LYS A 54 -1.56 3.62 11.14
CA LYS A 54 -2.60 4.00 12.10
C LYS A 54 -2.04 5.06 13.05
N ASP A 55 -2.72 6.19 13.21
CA ASP A 55 -2.40 7.17 14.24
C ASP A 55 -3.04 6.81 15.61
N SER A 56 -2.73 7.59 16.65
CA SER A 56 -3.28 7.36 18.00
C SER A 56 -4.82 7.46 18.05
N ALA A 57 -5.44 8.15 17.09
CA ALA A 57 -6.89 8.26 16.94
C ALA A 57 -7.48 7.16 16.05
N SER A 58 -6.72 6.11 15.74
CA SER A 58 -7.11 5.01 14.86
C SER A 58 -7.42 5.40 13.42
N ARG A 59 -6.89 6.52 12.93
CA ARG A 59 -7.04 6.97 11.55
C ARG A 59 -5.85 6.51 10.72
N LEU A 60 -6.11 6.13 9.47
CA LEU A 60 -5.06 5.91 8.49
C LEU A 60 -4.49 7.25 8.04
N VAL A 61 -3.20 7.46 8.28
CA VAL A 61 -2.46 8.64 7.86
C VAL A 61 -1.34 8.23 6.89
N PRO A 62 -1.11 8.98 5.80
CA PRO A 62 0.00 8.73 4.89
C PRO A 62 1.34 8.84 5.62
N GLU A 63 2.22 7.88 5.38
CA GLU A 63 3.58 7.85 5.93
C GLU A 63 4.62 7.95 4.82
N ALA A 64 4.38 7.33 3.67
CA ALA A 64 5.22 7.45 2.48
C ALA A 64 4.40 7.31 1.19
N MET A 65 4.95 7.81 0.08
CA MET A 65 4.32 7.70 -1.24
C MET A 65 5.38 7.44 -2.32
N LEU A 66 5.13 6.42 -3.14
CA LEU A 66 5.90 6.09 -4.32
C LEU A 66 5.09 6.52 -5.54
N SER A 67 5.69 7.33 -6.42
CA SER A 67 5.02 7.79 -7.64
C SER A 67 5.47 6.99 -8.84
N GLY A 68 4.54 6.68 -9.75
CA GLY A 68 4.87 6.09 -11.04
C GLY A 68 5.71 7.06 -11.88
N GLU A 69 6.69 6.55 -12.60
CA GLU A 69 7.60 7.38 -13.41
C GLU A 69 6.99 7.74 -14.77
N ARG A 70 6.26 6.79 -15.36
CA ARG A 70 5.71 6.85 -16.73
C ARG A 70 4.20 7.06 -16.74
N LEU A 71 3.74 7.90 -17.66
CA LEU A 71 2.32 8.12 -17.94
C LEU A 71 1.62 6.80 -18.30
N THR A 72 0.40 6.61 -17.80
CA THR A 72 -0.49 5.48 -18.09
C THR A 72 0.08 4.09 -17.79
N SER A 73 1.12 4.01 -16.95
CA SER A 73 1.78 2.74 -16.64
C SER A 73 0.94 1.77 -15.79
N GLY A 74 -0.09 2.29 -15.10
CA GLY A 74 -0.85 1.52 -14.13
C GLY A 74 -0.05 1.23 -12.85
N PHE A 75 0.97 2.03 -12.53
CA PHE A 75 1.75 1.85 -11.30
C PHE A 75 0.84 1.86 -10.06
N GLY A 76 0.90 0.79 -9.26
CA GLY A 76 -0.01 0.57 -8.14
C GLY A 76 -1.33 -0.12 -8.51
N TYR A 77 -1.45 -0.80 -9.65
CA TYR A 77 -2.63 -1.60 -9.99
C TYR A 77 -2.72 -2.93 -9.23
N SER A 78 -1.58 -3.53 -8.89
CA SER A 78 -1.46 -4.74 -8.05
C SER A 78 -0.29 -4.57 -7.10
N LEU A 79 -0.44 -5.10 -5.88
CA LEU A 79 0.55 -4.99 -4.81
C LEU A 79 0.74 -6.33 -4.12
N ALA A 80 1.95 -6.55 -3.60
CA ALA A 80 2.29 -7.61 -2.67
C ALA A 80 3.39 -7.09 -1.74
N VAL A 81 3.25 -7.33 -0.45
CA VAL A 81 4.25 -7.01 0.58
C VAL A 81 5.03 -8.28 0.90
N ALA A 82 6.36 -8.21 0.83
CA ALA A 82 7.25 -9.34 1.11
C ALA A 82 8.59 -8.88 1.68
N ASP A 83 9.11 -9.63 2.65
CA ASP A 83 10.50 -9.54 3.09
C ASP A 83 11.38 -10.36 2.13
N LEU A 84 12.19 -9.70 1.31
CA LEU A 84 13.01 -10.37 0.28
C LEU A 84 14.45 -10.62 0.72
N ASN A 85 14.93 -9.91 1.74
CA ASN A 85 16.31 -9.98 2.23
C ASN A 85 16.40 -10.59 3.63
N SER A 86 15.27 -10.98 4.23
CA SER A 86 15.17 -11.65 5.54
C SER A 86 15.78 -10.84 6.68
N ASP A 87 15.75 -9.50 6.59
CA ASP A 87 16.31 -8.61 7.62
C ASP A 87 15.33 -8.31 8.76
N GLY A 88 14.13 -8.88 8.70
CA GLY A 88 13.09 -8.71 9.71
C GLY A 88 12.16 -7.53 9.44
N TYR A 89 12.45 -6.68 8.45
CA TYR A 89 11.47 -5.75 7.89
C TYR A 89 10.57 -6.52 6.92
N CYS A 90 9.25 -6.45 7.11
CA CYS A 90 8.25 -7.40 6.58
C CYS A 90 8.21 -8.80 7.24
N SER A 91 8.68 -8.94 8.49
CA SER A 91 8.37 -10.11 9.33
C SER A 91 7.05 -9.93 10.07
N GLY A 92 6.09 -10.83 9.82
CA GLY A 92 4.80 -10.86 10.52
C GLY A 92 3.59 -11.26 9.70
N CYS A 93 3.75 -11.96 8.57
CA CYS A 93 2.63 -12.64 7.92
C CYS A 93 2.48 -14.03 8.58
N PRO A 94 1.43 -14.31 9.38
CA PRO A 94 1.01 -15.69 9.54
C PRO A 94 0.45 -16.13 8.18
N LEU A 95 0.86 -17.33 7.74
CA LEU A 95 0.23 -18.02 6.62
C LEU A 95 -1.28 -18.18 6.86
#